data_AF-A0A7Y0JVU8-F1
#
_entry.id   AF-A0A7Y0JVU8-F1
#
_cell.length_a   1.000
_cell.length_b   1.000
_cell.length_c   1.000
_cell.angle_alpha   90.00
_cell.angle_beta   90.00
_cell.angle_gamma   90.00
#
_symmetry.space_group_name_H-M   'P 1'
#
loop_
_entity.id
_entity.type
_entity.pdbx_description
1 polymer ?
#
loop_
_entity_poly.entity_id
_entity_poly.type
_entity_poly.pdbx_seq_one_letter_code
_entity_poly.pdbx_strand_id
1 'polypeptide(L)'
;MNHLADRLDRAAESLTAIQARLPRLTVPAAAFGADDAGAPGHLGRDLHAHWTAVLTARSREAATAAARLTEIAFSVRDAQQRYTTTDEAAARRLRGQNW
;
A
#
# COMPACT_ATOMS: atom_id res chain seq x y z
N MET A 1 0.88 21.48 -0.90
CA MET A 1 0.27 20.25 -1.43
C MET A 1 1.29 19.18 -1.79
N ASN A 2 2.45 19.50 -2.40
CA ASN A 2 3.53 18.51 -2.64
C ASN A 2 3.90 17.63 -1.42
N HIS A 3 4.02 18.23 -0.23
CA HIS A 3 4.34 17.47 0.98
C HIS A 3 3.32 16.36 1.31
N LEU A 4 2.06 16.48 0.89
CA LEU A 4 1.06 15.42 1.05
C LEU A 4 1.29 14.28 0.06
N ALA A 5 1.43 14.58 -1.24
CA ALA A 5 1.69 13.57 -2.26
C ALA A 5 2.98 12.78 -1.96
N ASP A 6 4.05 13.48 -1.53
CA ASP A 6 5.32 12.85 -1.18
C ASP A 6 5.22 11.99 0.10
N ARG A 7 4.32 12.33 1.03
CA ARG A 7 4.04 11.50 2.21
C ARG A 7 3.24 10.26 1.83
N LEU A 8 2.29 10.37 0.91
CA LEU A 8 1.50 9.25 0.41
C LEU A 8 2.40 8.25 -0.33
N ASP A 9 3.33 8.73 -1.17
CA ASP A 9 4.30 7.86 -1.85
C ASP A 9 5.21 7.15 -0.86
N ARG A 10 5.78 7.87 0.13
CA ARG A 10 6.60 7.24 1.18
C ARG A 10 5.83 6.16 1.97
N ALA A 11 4.53 6.39 2.21
CA ALA A 11 3.68 5.39 2.84
C ALA A 11 3.43 4.18 1.92
N ALA A 12 3.19 4.41 0.62
CA ALA A 12 3.03 3.36 -0.38
C ALA A 12 4.31 2.51 -0.52
N GLU A 13 5.48 3.15 -0.56
CA GLU A 13 6.79 2.50 -0.57
C GLU A 13 7.00 1.64 0.67
N SER A 14 6.63 2.15 1.85
CA SER A 14 6.73 1.41 3.11
C SER A 14 5.85 0.16 3.09
N LEU A 15 4.62 0.25 2.59
CA LEU A 15 3.72 -0.90 2.46
C LEU A 15 4.22 -1.91 1.41
N THR A 16 4.80 -1.43 0.32
CA THR A 16 5.42 -2.27 -0.71
C THR A 16 6.62 -3.04 -0.13
N ALA A 17 7.45 -2.37 0.67
CA ALA A 17 8.56 -3.01 1.37
C ALA A 17 8.09 -4.05 2.39
N ILE A 18 6.99 -3.81 3.11
CA ILE A 18 6.38 -4.79 4.02
C ILE A 18 5.86 -5.99 3.22
N GLN A 19 5.12 -5.75 2.14
CA GLN A 19 4.59 -6.79 1.25
C GLN A 19 5.70 -7.70 0.71
N ALA A 20 6.84 -7.14 0.31
CA ALA A 20 8.00 -7.90 -0.16
C ALA A 20 8.70 -8.72 0.95
N ARG A 21 8.58 -8.30 2.22
CA ARG A 21 9.19 -8.98 3.38
C ARG A 21 8.30 -10.06 3.97
N LEU A 22 6.98 -9.94 3.88
CA LEU A 22 6.01 -10.87 4.47
C LEU A 22 6.25 -12.35 4.13
N PRO A 23 6.61 -12.76 2.90
CA PRO A 23 6.92 -14.15 2.59
C PRO A 23 8.07 -14.73 3.42
N ARG A 24 8.98 -13.88 3.93
CA ARG A 24 10.10 -14.31 4.80
C ARG A 24 9.67 -14.59 6.24
N LEU A 25 8.44 -14.26 6.61
CA LEU A 25 7.84 -14.58 7.92
C LEU A 25 7.08 -15.92 7.89
N THR A 26 7.21 -16.69 6.81
CA THR A 26 6.67 -18.05 6.75
C THR A 26 7.34 -18.92 7.80
N VAL A 27 6.52 -19.66 8.54
CA VAL A 27 6.96 -20.57 9.60
C VAL A 27 6.70 -22.00 9.11
N PRO A 28 7.68 -22.91 9.19
CA PRO A 28 7.48 -24.29 8.73
C PRO A 28 6.33 -24.99 9.45
N ALA A 29 5.61 -25.87 8.75
CA ALA A 29 4.51 -26.65 9.32
C ALA A 29 4.92 -27.46 10.57
N ALA A 30 6.15 -27.98 10.58
CA ALA A 30 6.72 -28.71 11.72
C ALA A 30 6.71 -27.88 13.03
N ALA A 31 6.90 -26.55 12.94
CA ALA A 31 6.86 -25.67 14.11
C ALA A 31 5.44 -25.51 14.71
N PHE A 32 4.41 -25.94 13.98
CA PHE A 32 3.03 -26.05 14.47
C PHE A 32 2.67 -27.47 14.95
N GLY A 33 3.63 -28.42 14.97
CA GLY A 33 3.36 -29.82 15.29
C GLY A 33 2.62 -30.57 14.17
N ALA A 34 2.67 -30.08 12.93
CA ALA A 34 1.95 -30.69 11.81
C ALA A 34 2.39 -32.12 11.47
N ASP A 35 3.59 -32.51 11.93
CA ASP A 35 4.18 -33.84 11.77
C ASP A 35 3.72 -34.83 12.86
N ASP A 36 3.02 -34.35 13.89
CA ASP A 36 2.50 -35.21 14.95
C ASP A 36 1.36 -36.10 14.44
N ALA A 37 1.12 -37.20 15.15
CA ALA A 37 0.02 -38.12 14.84
C ALA A 37 -1.29 -37.69 15.50
N GLY A 38 -2.42 -38.12 14.92
CA GLY A 38 -3.75 -37.92 15.49
C GLY A 38 -4.16 -36.44 15.58
N ALA A 39 -5.03 -36.13 16.54
CA ALA A 39 -5.65 -34.81 16.67
C ALA A 39 -4.64 -33.64 16.76
N PRO A 40 -3.51 -33.75 17.49
CA PRO A 40 -2.49 -32.69 17.51
C PRO A 40 -1.91 -32.37 16.12
N GLY A 41 -1.60 -33.38 15.31
CA GLY A 41 -1.09 -33.17 13.95
C GLY A 41 -2.11 -32.56 13.00
N HIS A 42 -3.40 -32.95 13.14
CA HIS A 42 -4.48 -32.30 12.40
C HIS A 42 -4.58 -30.81 12.75
N LEU A 43 -4.57 -30.49 14.06
CA LEU A 43 -4.57 -29.10 14.52
C LEU A 43 -3.35 -28.32 14.02
N GLY A 44 -2.15 -28.92 14.04
CA GLY A 44 -0.93 -28.30 13.54
C GLY A 44 -0.99 -27.94 12.05
N ARG A 45 -1.56 -28.84 11.23
CA ARG A 45 -1.80 -28.56 9.80
C ARG A 45 -2.81 -27.44 9.60
N ASP A 46 -3.91 -27.44 10.35
CA ASP A 46 -4.94 -26.40 10.27
C ASP A 46 -4.39 -25.03 10.68
N LEU A 47 -3.60 -24.96 11.77
CA LEU A 47 -2.94 -23.75 12.22
C LEU A 47 -1.91 -23.23 11.20
N HIS A 48 -1.09 -24.12 10.62
CA HIS A 48 -0.14 -23.74 9.58
C HIS A 48 -0.85 -23.22 8.31
N ALA A 49 -1.93 -23.88 7.90
CA ALA A 49 -2.75 -23.43 6.77
C ALA A 49 -3.37 -22.05 7.04
N HIS A 50 -3.92 -21.86 8.25
CA HIS A 50 -4.47 -20.58 8.68
C HIS A 50 -3.39 -19.47 8.70
N TRP A 51 -2.22 -19.74 9.27
CA TRP A 51 -1.09 -18.81 9.29
C TRP A 51 -0.69 -18.37 7.88
N THR A 52 -0.55 -19.34 6.97
CA THR A 52 -0.21 -19.09 5.56
C THR A 52 -1.27 -18.24 4.86
N ALA A 53 -2.55 -18.54 5.10
CA ALA A 53 -3.67 -17.78 4.55
C ALA A 53 -3.68 -16.33 5.07
N VAL A 54 -3.45 -16.12 6.37
CA VAL A 54 -3.38 -14.79 6.98
C VAL A 54 -2.20 -14.00 6.41
N LEU A 55 -0.99 -14.58 6.32
CA LEU A 55 0.16 -13.88 5.71
C LEU A 55 -0.10 -13.49 4.26
N THR A 56 -0.74 -14.37 3.48
CA THR A 56 -1.12 -14.09 2.10
C THR A 56 -2.14 -12.96 2.02
N ALA A 57 -3.16 -12.97 2.87
CA ALA A 57 -4.16 -11.91 2.94
C ALA A 57 -3.52 -10.56 3.30
N ARG A 58 -2.67 -10.52 4.33
CA ARG A 58 -1.96 -9.29 4.75
C ARG A 58 -1.03 -8.76 3.66
N SER A 59 -0.38 -9.63 2.90
CA SER A 59 0.46 -9.24 1.76
C SER A 59 -0.38 -8.56 0.67
N ARG A 60 -1.54 -9.14 0.33
CA ARG A 60 -2.48 -8.55 -0.64
C ARG A 60 -3.09 -7.23 -0.17
N GLU A 61 -3.43 -7.13 1.11
CA GLU A 61 -3.93 -5.89 1.72
C GLU A 61 -2.89 -4.78 1.64
N ALA A 62 -1.62 -5.06 1.98
CA ALA A 62 -0.52 -4.10 1.89
C ALA A 62 -0.31 -3.62 0.44
N ALA A 63 -0.32 -4.53 -0.54
CA ALA A 63 -0.23 -4.18 -1.96
C ALA A 63 -1.41 -3.30 -2.42
N THR A 64 -2.63 -3.66 -2.03
CA THR A 64 -3.84 -2.90 -2.39
C THR A 64 -3.80 -1.49 -1.79
N ALA A 65 -3.40 -1.38 -0.53
CA ALA A 65 -3.26 -0.09 0.14
C ALA A 65 -2.15 0.76 -0.48
N ALA A 66 -1.00 0.17 -0.82
CA ALA A 66 0.08 0.87 -1.52
C ALA A 66 -0.40 1.45 -2.86
N ALA A 67 -1.05 0.65 -3.69
CA ALA A 67 -1.58 1.08 -4.98
C ALA A 67 -2.57 2.25 -4.84
N ARG A 68 -3.49 2.18 -3.88
CA ARG A 68 -4.43 3.27 -3.59
C ARG A 68 -3.72 4.56 -3.16
N LEU A 69 -2.69 4.47 -2.32
CA LEU A 69 -1.93 5.64 -1.89
C LEU A 69 -1.20 6.31 -3.06
N THR A 70 -0.61 5.52 -3.95
CA THR A 70 0.04 6.02 -5.18
C THR A 70 -0.97 6.71 -6.10
N GLU A 71 -2.17 6.14 -6.28
CA GLU A 71 -3.24 6.75 -7.07
C GLU A 71 -3.71 8.09 -6.49
N ILE A 72 -3.86 8.17 -5.16
CA ILE A 72 -4.21 9.42 -4.48
C ILE A 72 -3.08 10.44 -4.62
N ALA A 73 -1.82 10.03 -4.47
CA ALA A 73 -0.67 10.92 -4.63
C ALA A 73 -0.60 11.52 -6.05
N PHE A 74 -0.84 10.69 -7.06
CA PHE A 74 -0.99 11.13 -8.45
C PHE A 74 -2.13 12.15 -8.59
N SER A 75 -3.31 11.84 -8.07
CA SER A 75 -4.48 12.73 -8.15
C SER A 75 -4.23 14.08 -7.48
N VAL A 76 -3.51 14.12 -6.36
CA VAL A 76 -3.13 15.37 -5.67
C VAL A 76 -2.21 16.23 -6.54
N ARG A 77 -1.22 15.62 -7.21
CA ARG A 77 -0.30 16.33 -8.10
C ARG A 77 -1.01 16.88 -9.33
N ASP A 78 -1.88 16.09 -9.94
CA ASP A 78 -2.69 16.51 -11.08
C ASP A 78 -3.62 17.68 -10.71
N ALA A 79 -4.31 17.60 -9.57
CA ALA A 79 -5.12 18.71 -9.08
C ALA A 79 -4.29 19.98 -8.86
N GLN A 80 -3.12 19.87 -8.22
CA GLN A 80 -2.22 21.01 -8.01
C GLN A 80 -1.77 21.64 -9.34
N GLN A 81 -1.44 20.82 -10.35
CA GLN A 81 -1.04 21.31 -11.67
C GLN A 81 -2.17 22.07 -12.36
N ARG A 82 -3.42 21.56 -12.28
CA ARG A 82 -4.59 22.22 -12.86
C ARG A 82 -4.89 23.56 -12.18
N TYR A 83 -4.79 23.62 -10.85
CA TYR A 83 -4.94 24.87 -10.11
C TYR A 83 -3.89 25.89 -10.51
N THR A 84 -2.61 25.49 -10.55
CA THR A 84 -1.51 26.38 -10.95
C THR A 84 -1.72 26.93 -12.37
N THR A 85 -2.10 26.06 -13.31
CA THR A 85 -2.37 26.45 -14.70
C THR A 85 -3.54 27.44 -14.80
N THR A 86 -4.59 27.22 -13.98
CA THR A 86 -5.77 28.10 -13.94
C THR A 86 -5.43 29.47 -13.35
N ASP A 87 -4.68 29.50 -12.25
CA ASP A 87 -4.25 30.74 -11.60
C ASP A 87 -3.35 31.56 -12.52
N GLU A 88 -2.42 30.93 -13.22
CA GLU A 88 -1.57 31.59 -14.21
C GLU A 88 -2.39 32.19 -15.37
N ALA A 89 -3.38 31.46 -15.87
CA ALA A 89 -4.27 31.95 -16.92
C ALA A 89 -5.09 33.16 -16.46
N ALA A 90 -5.64 33.10 -15.24
CA ALA A 90 -6.37 34.21 -14.63
C ALA A 90 -5.45 35.43 -14.42
N ALA A 91 -4.24 35.24 -13.89
CA ALA A 91 -3.27 36.31 -13.68
C ALA A 91 -2.81 36.96 -15.00
N ARG A 92 -2.66 36.20 -16.09
CA ARG A 92 -2.41 36.76 -17.43
C ARG A 92 -3.59 37.61 -17.91
N ARG A 93 -4.83 37.13 -17.73
CA ARG A 93 -6.04 37.85 -18.15
C ARG A 93 -6.26 39.14 -17.36
N LEU A 94 -6.02 39.13 -16.05
CA LEU A 94 -6.14 40.33 -15.21
C LEU A 94 -5.10 41.39 -15.60
N ARG A 95 -3.85 40.99 -15.83
CA ARG A 95 -2.81 41.92 -16.32
C ARG A 95 -3.12 42.49 -17.71
N GLY A 96 -3.77 41.72 -18.58
CA GLY A 96 -4.18 42.18 -19.91
C GLY A 96 -5.41 43.09 -19.94
N GLN A 97 -6.19 43.16 -18.85
CA GLN A 97 -7.39 44.01 -18.73
C GLN A 97 -7.12 45.37 -18.06
N ASN A 98 -5.91 45.61 -17.55
CA ASN A 98 -5.48 46.90 -16.99
C ASN A 98 -4.86 47.81 -18.09
N TRP A 99 -5.65 48.15 -19.11
CA TRP A 99 -5.32 49.17 -20.12
C TRP A 99 -6.45 50.18 -20.21
#